data_AF-A0A7L2RAF4-F1
#
_entry.id   AF-A0A7L2RAF4-F1
#
_cell.length_a   1.000
_cell.length_b   1.000
_cell.length_c   1.000
_cell.angle_alpha   90.00
_cell.angle_beta   90.00
_cell.angle_gamma   90.00
#
_symmetry.space_group_name_H-M   'P 1'
#
loop_
_entity.id
_entity.type
_entity.pdbx_description
1 polymer ?
#
loop_
_entity_poly.entity_id
_entity_poly.type
_entity_poly.pdbx_seq_one_letter_code
_entity_poly.pdbx_strand_id
1 'polypeptide(L)' 'GSLVVNYPFDDDEQGIAIYSKSPDDAVFQKLALAYSKENAKMYQGSPCKDMYPTEYFPHGITNGAQWYNVPG' A
#
# COMPACT_ATOMS: atom_id res chain seq x y z
N GLY A 1 4.88 -6.58 -10.16
CA GLY A 1 4.38 -6.71 -8.77
C GLY A 1 5.42 -6.14 -7.84
N SER A 2 5.01 -5.49 -6.76
CA SER A 2 5.90 -4.80 -5.83
C SER A 2 5.94 -5.47 -4.44
N LEU A 3 6.91 -5.08 -3.60
CA LEU A 3 7.09 -5.59 -2.25
C LEU A 3 6.43 -4.65 -1.24
N VAL A 4 5.13 -4.86 -1.00
CA VAL A 4 4.28 -4.02 -0.14
C VAL A 4 3.10 -4.83 0.36
N VAL A 5 2.52 -4.47 1.51
CA VAL A 5 1.18 -4.91 1.90
C VAL A 5 0.16 -3.86 1.49
N ASN A 6 -0.68 -4.23 0.54
CA ASN A 6 -1.78 -3.41 0.05
C ASN A 6 -3.02 -3.59 0.95
N TYR A 7 -3.71 -2.50 1.30
CA TYR A 7 -4.92 -2.53 2.13
C TYR A 7 -6.06 -1.66 1.59
N PRO A 8 -7.32 -1.94 1.98
CA PRO A 8 -8.49 -1.30 1.39
C PRO A 8 -8.61 0.21 1.62
N PHE A 9 -9.33 0.92 0.75
CA PHE A 9 -9.90 0.42 -0.51
C PHE A 9 -8.90 0.41 -1.67
N ASP A 10 -9.21 -0.39 -2.69
CA ASP A 10 -8.41 -0.54 -3.91
C ASP A 10 -8.83 0.43 -5.02
N ASP A 11 -10.02 1.00 -4.90
CA ASP A 11 -10.56 2.00 -5.81
C ASP A 11 -11.24 3.16 -5.05
N ASP A 12 -11.59 4.18 -5.84
CA ASP A 12 -12.42 5.29 -5.44
C ASP A 12 -13.45 5.60 -6.54
N GLU A 13 -14.48 6.38 -6.20
CA GLU A 13 -15.57 6.72 -7.13
C GLU A 13 -15.10 7.49 -8.37
N GLN A 14 -14.02 8.26 -8.27
CA GLN A 14 -13.43 9.00 -9.39
C GLN A 14 -12.46 8.15 -10.23
N GLY A 15 -12.07 6.97 -9.76
CA GLY A 15 -11.21 6.05 -10.49
C GLY A 15 -9.76 6.54 -10.65
N ILE A 16 -9.23 7.28 -9.69
CA ILE A 16 -7.92 7.93 -9.75
C ILE A 16 -7.01 7.49 -8.60
N ALA A 17 -5.71 7.77 -8.69
CA ALA A 17 -4.78 7.38 -7.63
C ALA A 17 -4.90 8.31 -6.40
N ILE A 18 -5.87 8.05 -5.52
CA ILE A 18 -6.11 8.82 -4.29
C ILE A 18 -6.38 7.91 -3.09
N TYR A 19 -6.10 8.42 -1.90
CA TYR A 19 -6.39 7.67 -0.68
C TYR A 19 -7.89 7.44 -0.49
N SER A 20 -8.31 6.18 -0.51
CA SER A 20 -9.70 5.77 -0.35
C SER A 20 -9.89 5.07 0.99
N LYS A 21 -10.38 5.83 1.97
CA LYS A 21 -10.44 5.41 3.37
C LYS A 21 -11.61 4.46 3.62
N SER A 22 -11.31 3.29 4.22
CA SER A 22 -12.34 2.39 4.74
C SER A 22 -12.79 2.77 6.16
N PRO A 23 -14.00 2.36 6.59
CA PRO A 23 -14.46 2.57 7.97
C PRO A 23 -13.48 2.01 9.03
N ASP A 24 -12.85 0.88 8.72
CA ASP A 24 -11.89 0.16 9.58
C ASP A 24 -10.43 0.43 9.22
N ASP A 25 -10.14 1.55 8.57
CA ASP A 25 -8.81 1.92 8.08
C ASP A 25 -7.70 1.74 9.14
N ALA A 26 -7.95 2.15 10.37
CA ALA A 26 -6.98 1.99 11.47
C ALA A 26 -6.66 0.52 11.78
N VAL A 27 -7.62 -0.40 11.61
CA VAL A 27 -7.42 -1.84 11.79
C VAL A 27 -6.62 -2.39 10.62
N PHE A 28 -6.98 -2.02 9.39
CA PHE A 28 -6.26 -2.45 8.20
C PHE A 28 -4.80 -2.00 8.18
N GLN A 29 -4.51 -0.75 8.57
CA GLN A 29 -3.14 -0.28 8.72
C GLN A 29 -2.37 -1.10 9.75
N LYS A 30 -2.98 -1.45 10.89
CA LYS A 30 -2.34 -2.31 11.91
C LYS A 30 -2.07 -3.72 11.38
N LEU A 31 -3.01 -4.31 10.66
CA LEU A 31 -2.85 -5.64 10.05
C LEU A 31 -1.76 -5.64 8.99
N ALA A 32 -1.77 -4.66 8.08
CA ALA A 32 -0.76 -4.51 7.05
C ALA A 32 0.63 -4.30 7.68
N LEU A 33 0.72 -3.45 8.70
CA LEU A 33 1.95 -3.15 9.41
C LEU A 33 2.48 -4.35 10.20
N ALA A 34 1.59 -5.17 10.78
CA ALA A 34 1.99 -6.37 11.50
C ALA A 34 2.69 -7.38 10.57
N TYR A 35 2.29 -7.45 9.29
CA TYR A 35 2.99 -8.26 8.32
C TYR A 35 4.27 -7.58 7.80
N SER A 36 4.19 -6.30 7.42
CA SER A 36 5.34 -5.61 6.81
C SER A 36 6.52 -5.49 7.75
N LYS A 37 6.28 -5.29 9.06
CA LYS A 37 7.32 -5.21 10.11
C LYS A 37 8.19 -6.47 10.19
N GLU A 38 7.62 -7.64 9.97
CA GLU A 38 8.34 -8.92 10.02
C GLU A 38 9.19 -9.16 8.74
N ASN A 39 9.00 -8.35 7.70
CA ASN A 39 9.79 -8.39 6.48
C ASN A 39 10.65 -7.12 6.36
N ALA A 40 11.92 -7.19 6.80
CA ALA A 40 12.82 -6.04 6.83
C ALA A 40 12.96 -5.31 5.49
N LYS A 41 12.99 -6.03 4.36
CA LYS A 41 13.10 -5.43 3.02
C LYS A 41 11.82 -4.69 2.63
N MET A 42 10.66 -5.24 2.98
CA MET A 42 9.36 -4.60 2.77
C MET A 42 9.21 -3.37 3.65
N TYR A 43 9.53 -3.48 4.95
CA TYR A 43 9.41 -2.39 5.92
C TYR A 43 10.25 -1.15 5.57
N GLN A 44 11.41 -1.34 4.92
CA GLN A 44 12.23 -0.26 4.38
C GLN A 44 11.50 0.61 3.35
N GLY A 45 10.45 0.09 2.72
CA GLY A 45 9.58 0.84 1.83
C GLY A 45 10.14 1.11 0.44
N SER A 46 11.29 0.53 0.08
CA SER A 46 11.90 0.65 -1.25
C SER A 46 12.05 -0.74 -1.92
N PRO A 47 10.99 -1.26 -2.55
CA PRO A 47 10.91 -2.64 -3.06
C PRO A 47 12.06 -3.05 -3.98
N CYS A 48 12.25 -2.28 -5.05
CA CYS A 48 13.15 -2.57 -6.17
C CYS A 48 13.62 -1.25 -6.79
N LYS A 49 14.61 -0.58 -6.16
CA LYS A 49 15.09 0.75 -6.57
C LYS A 49 15.51 0.84 -8.04
N ASP A 50 15.99 -0.25 -8.63
CA ASP A 50 16.45 -0.28 -10.02
C ASP A 50 15.31 -0.47 -11.03
N MET A 51 14.22 -1.16 -10.65
CA MET A 51 13.08 -1.43 -11.54
C MET A 51 11.94 -0.43 -11.37
N TYR A 52 11.67 -0.01 -10.13
CA TYR A 52 10.58 0.90 -9.77
C TYR A 52 11.14 2.02 -8.88
N PRO A 53 11.96 2.94 -9.44
CA PRO A 53 12.68 3.95 -8.66
C PRO A 53 11.76 4.96 -7.96
N THR A 54 10.52 5.09 -8.44
CA THR A 54 9.52 6.01 -7.89
C THR A 54 8.64 5.38 -6.81
N GLU A 55 8.70 4.06 -6.63
CA GLU A 55 7.89 3.38 -5.62
C GLU A 55 8.51 3.56 -4.24
N TYR A 56 7.75 4.22 -3.37
CA TYR A 56 8.07 4.33 -1.96
C TYR A 56 6.82 4.11 -1.12
N PHE A 57 6.86 3.08 -0.28
CA PHE A 57 5.76 2.71 0.61
C PHE A 57 6.21 2.86 2.05
N PRO A 58 5.84 3.94 2.76
CA PRO A 58 6.21 4.13 4.15
C PRO A 58 5.86 2.89 5.00
N HIS A 59 6.85 2.33 5.69
CA HIS A 59 6.70 1.11 6.48
C HIS A 59 6.24 -0.13 5.69
N GLY A 60 6.39 -0.13 4.36
CA GLY A 60 6.04 -1.26 3.51
C GLY A 60 4.54 -1.53 3.38
N ILE A 61 3.69 -0.53 3.61
CA ILE A 61 2.24 -0.63 3.47
C ILE A 61 1.67 0.48 2.60
N THR A 62 0.56 0.23 1.91
CA THR A 62 -0.14 1.25 1.12
C THR A 62 -1.64 1.02 1.09
N ASN A 63 -2.41 2.10 1.04
CA ASN A 63 -3.79 2.05 0.61
C ASN A 63 -3.80 1.76 -0.90
N GLY A 64 -4.69 0.89 -1.37
CA GLY A 64 -4.71 0.43 -2.76
C GLY A 64 -5.02 1.53 -3.74
N ALA A 65 -6.11 2.25 -3.54
CA ALA A 65 -6.51 3.36 -4.38
C ALA A 65 -5.42 4.45 -4.45
N GLN A 66 -4.72 4.72 -3.34
CA GLN A 66 -3.61 5.69 -3.33
C GLN A 66 -2.43 5.24 -4.21
N TRP A 67 -2.18 3.94 -4.32
CA TRP A 67 -1.11 3.42 -5.15
C TRP A 67 -1.52 3.45 -6.63
N TYR A 68 -2.64 2.83 -6.97
CA TYR A 68 -3.31 2.95 -8.26
C TYR A 68 -4.73 2.36 -8.15
N ASN A 69 -5.68 2.95 -8.87
CA ASN A 69 -7.07 2.51 -8.84
C ASN A 69 -7.25 1.12 -9.46
N VAL A 70 -7.87 0.19 -8.71
CA VAL A 70 -8.20 -1.18 -9.14
C VAL A 70 -9.68 -1.46 -8.89
N PRO A 71 -10.55 -1.17 -9.87
CA PRO A 71 -11.97 -1.49 -9.76
C PRO A 71 -12.19 -3.00 -9.93
N GLY A 72 -13.23 -3.53 -9.26
CA GLY A 72 -13.62 -4.94 -9.27
C GLY A 72 -14.93 -5.21 -10.00
#